data_AF-A0A7C6S435-F1
#
_entry.id   AF-A0A7C6S435-F1
#
_cell.length_a   1.000
_cell.length_b   1.000
_cell.length_c   1.000
_cell.angle_alpha   90.00
_cell.angle_beta   90.00
_cell.angle_gamma   90.00
#
_symmetry.space_group_name_H-M   'P 1'
#
loop_
_entity.id
_entity.type
_entity.pdbx_description
1 polymer ?
#
loop_
_entity_poly.entity_id
_entity_poly.type
_entity_poly.pdbx_seq_one_letter_code
_entity_poly.pdbx_strand_id
1 'polypeptide(L)'
;MSDYRQLTTQEIKALKDNGCSADNWANIEVANKFTPHYVSNTKFSGKIRLGVLDNEFKLSGGLIKHSCIRHATIHNCDIGDDVVIENIQNYIANYTIGRNCFIQNVDVMLVKDLSTFGNGVKVSVLNETGGRDVYIHNKLSAHFAYIYSLYRHRPLLIENMYAMIERYCNKYASDKGIVGESSTIVNVGYIEDVNFGTHSKIMGAMMLKNGTINSNKYAPVKVGRNVIVEDFIISSDSRVESGAILKRCFVGQACVLKQNYSASDSLFFSNSQGMNGEASAVFAGPFTVTHHKSTLLISGMFSFMNA
;
A
#
# COMPACT_ATOMS: atom_id res chain seq x y z
N MET A 1 -9.03 4.22 23.99
CA MET A 1 -7.59 4.01 23.82
C MET A 1 -7.26 2.77 24.62
N SER A 2 -6.70 1.75 23.99
CA SER A 2 -6.25 0.55 24.71
C SER A 2 -5.03 0.94 25.52
N ASP A 3 -5.12 0.88 26.85
CA ASP A 3 -3.95 1.09 27.69
C ASP A 3 -2.97 -0.07 27.45
N TYR A 4 -1.74 0.29 27.10
CA TYR A 4 -0.64 -0.63 26.92
C TYR A 4 0.12 -0.75 28.25
N ARG A 5 0.54 -1.97 28.57
CA ARG A 5 1.37 -2.27 29.73
C ARG A 5 2.60 -3.05 29.32
N GLN A 6 3.58 -3.10 30.22
CA GLN A 6 4.74 -3.98 30.05
C GLN A 6 4.33 -5.45 30.19
N LEU A 7 5.11 -6.32 29.52
CA LEU A 7 4.99 -7.77 29.69
C LEU A 7 5.33 -8.17 31.14
N THR A 8 4.56 -9.11 31.68
CA THR A 8 4.87 -9.74 32.96
C THR A 8 5.94 -10.82 32.79
N THR A 9 6.64 -11.18 33.87
CA THR A 9 7.63 -12.27 33.85
C THR A 9 7.05 -13.60 33.38
N GLN A 10 5.78 -13.88 33.70
CA GLN A 10 5.08 -15.10 33.26
C GLN A 10 4.84 -15.09 31.75
N GLU A 11 4.40 -13.95 31.19
CA GLU A 11 4.19 -13.81 29.75
C GLU A 11 5.49 -13.89 28.97
N ILE A 12 6.58 -13.28 29.47
CA ILE A 12 7.91 -13.39 28.86
C ILE A 12 8.36 -14.85 28.82
N LYS A 13 8.15 -15.60 29.91
CA LYS A 13 8.48 -17.02 29.95
C LYS A 13 7.67 -17.81 28.93
N ALA A 14 6.36 -17.61 28.86
CA ALA A 14 5.48 -18.27 27.89
C ALA A 14 5.86 -17.94 26.44
N LEU A 15 6.21 -16.69 26.14
CA LEU A 15 6.69 -16.30 24.80
C LEU A 15 8.00 -17.01 24.44
N LYS A 16 8.95 -17.11 25.38
CA LYS A 16 10.21 -17.87 25.17
C LYS A 16 9.94 -19.36 24.95
N ASP A 17 9.06 -19.96 25.74
CA ASP A 17 8.67 -21.37 25.61
C ASP A 17 7.98 -21.63 24.25
N ASN A 18 7.24 -20.65 23.71
CA ASN A 18 6.66 -20.67 22.37
C ASN A 18 7.68 -20.43 21.23
N GLY A 19 8.99 -20.37 21.53
CA GLY A 19 10.05 -20.15 20.56
C GLY A 19 10.22 -18.68 20.15
N CYS A 20 9.67 -17.73 20.91
CA CYS A 20 9.88 -16.31 20.64
C CYS A 20 11.17 -15.78 21.28
N SER A 21 11.74 -14.75 20.67
CA SER A 21 12.89 -14.03 21.19
C SER A 21 12.72 -12.53 20.99
N ALA A 22 13.38 -11.73 21.83
CA ALA A 22 13.38 -10.28 21.73
C ALA A 22 14.80 -9.78 22.01
N ASP A 23 15.20 -8.69 21.34
CA ASP A 23 16.43 -7.95 21.66
C ASP A 23 16.38 -7.38 23.09
N ASN A 24 15.24 -6.83 23.49
CA ASN A 24 14.94 -6.34 24.82
C ASN A 24 13.43 -6.41 25.09
N TRP A 25 13.02 -7.29 26.00
CA TRP A 25 11.62 -7.46 26.40
C TRP A 25 10.98 -6.20 27.00
N ALA A 26 11.77 -5.27 27.55
CA ALA A 26 11.26 -4.01 28.08
C ALA A 26 10.79 -3.03 26.99
N ASN A 27 11.13 -3.28 25.72
CA ASN A 27 10.65 -2.49 24.58
C ASN A 27 9.31 -3.00 24.03
N ILE A 28 8.76 -4.07 24.60
CA ILE A 28 7.52 -4.69 24.15
C ILE A 28 6.39 -4.32 25.11
N GLU A 29 5.42 -3.58 24.60
CA GLU A 29 4.20 -3.23 25.31
C GLU A 29 3.03 -4.05 24.75
N VAL A 30 2.13 -4.48 25.63
CA VAL A 30 0.97 -5.30 25.26
C VAL A 30 -0.32 -4.70 25.80
N ALA A 31 -1.42 -4.93 25.09
CA ALA A 31 -2.75 -4.57 25.58
C ALA A 31 -3.04 -5.27 26.92
N ASN A 32 -3.86 -4.67 27.79
CA ASN A 32 -4.13 -5.19 29.13
C ASN A 32 -4.58 -6.68 29.17
N LYS A 33 -5.39 -7.09 28.19
CA LYS A 33 -5.94 -8.46 28.07
C LYS A 33 -5.12 -9.37 27.15
N PHE A 34 -3.90 -8.98 26.80
CA PHE A 34 -3.03 -9.79 25.95
C PHE A 34 -2.79 -11.17 26.55
N THR A 35 -2.75 -12.19 25.68
CA THR A 35 -2.31 -13.53 26.06
C THR A 35 -1.25 -14.05 25.06
N PRO A 36 -0.21 -14.74 25.54
CA PRO A 36 0.91 -15.17 24.69
C PRO A 36 0.61 -16.43 23.85
N HIS A 37 -0.53 -17.10 24.06
CA HIS A 37 -0.84 -18.42 23.47
C HIS A 37 -0.81 -18.47 21.95
N TYR A 38 -1.17 -17.35 21.31
CA TYR A 38 -1.24 -17.26 19.84
C TYR A 38 -0.01 -16.60 19.21
N VAL A 39 1.04 -16.38 20.01
CA VAL A 39 2.32 -15.84 19.55
C VAL A 39 3.40 -16.93 19.67
N SER A 40 3.99 -17.35 18.55
CA SER A 40 5.02 -18.39 18.53
C SER A 40 6.07 -18.20 17.45
N ASN A 41 7.27 -18.74 17.65
CA ASN A 41 8.38 -18.71 16.69
C ASN A 41 8.63 -17.31 16.10
N THR A 42 8.52 -16.26 16.92
CA THR A 42 8.59 -14.86 16.47
C THR A 42 9.77 -14.15 17.09
N LYS A 43 10.53 -13.42 16.26
CA LYS A 43 11.66 -12.59 16.70
C LYS A 43 11.23 -11.14 16.74
N PHE A 44 11.32 -10.51 17.90
CA PHE A 44 10.99 -9.11 18.12
C PHE A 44 12.26 -8.27 18.24
N SER A 45 12.22 -7.06 17.69
CA SER A 45 13.29 -6.08 17.88
C SER A 45 12.77 -4.64 17.84
N GLY A 46 13.49 -3.72 18.48
CA GLY A 46 13.05 -2.33 18.60
C GLY A 46 11.78 -2.18 19.45
N LYS A 47 10.97 -1.15 19.19
CA LYS A 47 9.76 -0.86 19.96
C LYS A 47 8.56 -1.60 19.39
N ILE A 48 7.98 -2.49 20.17
CA ILE A 48 6.84 -3.31 19.73
C ILE A 48 5.63 -3.02 20.59
N ARG A 49 4.46 -2.89 19.94
CA ARG A 49 3.16 -2.90 20.62
C ARG A 49 2.32 -4.05 20.11
N LEU A 50 1.73 -4.85 20.99
CA LEU A 50 0.86 -5.97 20.62
C LEU A 50 -0.56 -5.79 21.15
N GLY A 51 -1.54 -5.92 20.27
CA GLY A 51 -2.95 -6.01 20.59
C GLY A 51 -3.37 -7.38 21.12
N VAL A 52 -4.66 -7.52 21.41
CA VAL A 52 -5.26 -8.80 21.83
C VAL A 52 -5.48 -9.70 20.62
N LEU A 53 -5.34 -11.02 20.77
CA LEU A 53 -5.56 -12.00 19.71
C LEU A 53 -6.62 -13.00 20.17
N ASP A 54 -7.91 -12.68 19.97
CA ASP A 54 -9.04 -13.48 20.46
C ASP A 54 -10.04 -13.86 19.37
N ASN A 55 -9.95 -13.24 18.18
CA ASN A 55 -10.90 -13.47 17.09
C ASN A 55 -10.45 -14.59 16.14
N GLU A 56 -11.41 -15.10 15.36
CA GLU A 56 -11.22 -16.11 14.33
C GLU A 56 -11.63 -15.60 12.93
N PHE A 57 -10.85 -15.99 11.94
CA PHE A 57 -11.05 -15.70 10.53
C PHE A 57 -11.65 -16.90 9.82
N LYS A 58 -12.78 -16.69 9.13
CA LYS A 58 -13.37 -17.68 8.23
C LYS A 58 -12.80 -17.49 6.82
N LEU A 59 -12.01 -18.46 6.38
CA LEU A 59 -11.41 -18.49 5.05
C LEU A 59 -12.31 -19.26 4.07
N SER A 60 -12.08 -19.04 2.78
CA SER A 60 -12.77 -19.78 1.72
C SER A 60 -12.58 -21.29 1.89
N GLY A 61 -13.64 -22.07 1.64
CA GLY A 61 -13.64 -23.52 1.87
C GLY A 61 -13.98 -23.93 3.31
N GLY A 62 -14.36 -23.00 4.18
CA GLY A 62 -14.84 -23.31 5.54
C GLY A 62 -13.72 -23.46 6.58
N LEU A 63 -12.47 -23.20 6.21
CA LEU A 63 -11.34 -23.21 7.14
C LEU A 63 -11.48 -22.03 8.12
N ILE A 64 -11.43 -22.34 9.41
CA ILE A 64 -11.40 -21.35 10.48
C ILE A 64 -9.96 -21.22 10.97
N LYS A 65 -9.48 -19.99 11.09
CA LYS A 65 -8.12 -19.69 11.52
C LYS A 65 -8.14 -18.63 12.62
N HIS A 66 -7.53 -18.94 13.75
CA HIS A 66 -7.42 -17.98 14.85
C HIS A 66 -6.44 -16.84 14.51
N SER A 67 -6.70 -15.64 15.04
CA SER A 67 -5.72 -14.53 15.08
C SER A 67 -4.43 -15.00 15.75
N CYS A 68 -3.28 -14.67 15.16
CA CYS A 68 -1.99 -15.19 15.61
C CYS A 68 -0.82 -14.37 15.06
N ILE A 69 0.33 -14.47 15.74
CA ILE A 69 1.62 -13.98 15.24
C ILE A 69 2.59 -15.15 15.28
N ARG A 70 2.94 -15.70 14.11
CA ARG A 70 3.69 -16.96 14.02
C ARG A 70 4.73 -16.93 12.91
N HIS A 71 5.92 -17.48 13.17
CA HIS A 71 6.99 -17.58 12.17
C HIS A 71 7.26 -16.24 11.49
N ALA A 72 7.61 -15.23 12.30
CA ALA A 72 7.83 -13.88 11.81
C ALA A 72 9.01 -13.19 12.49
N THR A 73 9.67 -12.29 11.78
CA THR A 73 10.60 -11.32 12.35
C THR A 73 9.95 -9.95 12.29
N ILE A 74 9.82 -9.29 13.43
CA ILE A 74 9.07 -8.03 13.57
C ILE A 74 9.98 -7.00 14.22
N HIS A 75 10.13 -5.86 13.57
CA HIS A 75 10.99 -4.76 13.99
C HIS A 75 10.21 -3.44 14.07
N ASN A 76 10.21 -2.80 15.23
CA ASN A 76 9.64 -1.45 15.42
C ASN A 76 8.18 -1.31 14.91
N CYS A 77 7.31 -2.26 15.27
CA CYS A 77 5.93 -2.31 14.79
C CYS A 77 4.90 -2.09 15.90
N ASP A 78 3.81 -1.39 15.57
CA ASP A 78 2.59 -1.38 16.38
C ASP A 78 1.57 -2.31 15.74
N ILE A 79 1.15 -3.33 16.46
CA ILE A 79 0.26 -4.37 15.96
C ILE A 79 -1.06 -4.28 16.73
N GLY A 80 -2.14 -4.02 16.00
CA GLY A 80 -3.49 -3.92 16.55
C GLY A 80 -4.09 -5.27 16.93
N ASP A 81 -5.33 -5.22 17.40
CA ASP A 81 -6.07 -6.41 17.85
C ASP A 81 -6.45 -7.34 16.69
N ASP A 82 -6.54 -8.62 16.98
CA ASP A 82 -7.09 -9.66 16.11
C ASP A 82 -6.40 -9.75 14.76
N VAL A 83 -5.08 -9.61 14.72
CA VAL A 83 -4.31 -9.75 13.49
C VAL A 83 -3.92 -11.20 13.23
N VAL A 84 -3.75 -11.56 11.97
CA VAL A 84 -2.99 -12.74 11.55
C VAL A 84 -1.71 -12.23 10.91
N ILE A 85 -0.55 -12.55 11.48
CA ILE A 85 0.77 -12.35 10.89
C ILE A 85 1.44 -13.71 10.91
N GLU A 86 1.53 -14.36 9.75
CA GLU A 86 2.07 -15.73 9.69
C GLU A 86 3.00 -15.95 8.50
N ASN A 87 4.07 -16.71 8.73
CA ASN A 87 5.03 -17.14 7.69
C ASN A 87 5.66 -15.96 6.95
N ILE A 88 6.16 -15.00 7.71
CA ILE A 88 6.96 -13.90 7.14
C ILE A 88 8.34 -14.46 6.85
N GLN A 89 8.71 -14.58 5.58
CA GLN A 89 9.94 -15.29 5.19
C GLN A 89 11.20 -14.52 5.61
N ASN A 90 11.12 -13.20 5.68
CA ASN A 90 12.22 -12.35 6.11
C ASN A 90 11.80 -11.49 7.31
N TYR A 91 11.23 -10.31 7.11
CA TYR A 91 10.80 -9.45 8.22
C TYR A 91 9.73 -8.41 7.85
N ILE A 92 9.04 -7.92 8.88
CA ILE A 92 8.23 -6.70 8.85
C ILE A 92 8.93 -5.63 9.70
N ALA A 93 9.18 -4.45 9.14
CA ALA A 93 9.84 -3.35 9.84
C ALA A 93 9.09 -2.01 9.70
N ASN A 94 8.98 -1.26 10.79
CA ASN A 94 8.50 0.13 10.78
C ASN A 94 7.05 0.28 10.27
N TYR A 95 6.14 -0.52 10.81
CA TYR A 95 4.71 -0.46 10.46
C TYR A 95 3.78 -0.32 11.66
N THR A 96 2.71 0.45 11.47
CA THR A 96 1.52 0.42 12.32
C THR A 96 0.44 -0.39 11.59
N ILE A 97 0.16 -1.59 12.11
CA ILE A 97 -0.79 -2.54 11.57
C ILE A 97 -2.10 -2.42 12.36
N GLY A 98 -3.18 -2.06 11.67
CA GLY A 98 -4.50 -1.93 12.26
C GLY A 98 -5.11 -3.28 12.68
N ARG A 99 -6.24 -3.22 13.37
CA ARG A 99 -6.96 -4.42 13.80
C ARG A 99 -7.52 -5.25 12.64
N ASN A 100 -7.78 -6.53 12.90
CA ASN A 100 -8.38 -7.47 11.95
C ASN A 100 -7.60 -7.61 10.62
N CYS A 101 -6.31 -7.28 10.61
CA CYS A 101 -5.49 -7.44 9.42
C CYS A 101 -5.06 -8.90 9.23
N PHE A 102 -4.94 -9.32 7.98
CA PHE A 102 -4.50 -10.65 7.60
C PHE A 102 -3.28 -10.57 6.71
N ILE A 103 -2.10 -10.80 7.28
CA ILE A 103 -0.80 -10.74 6.63
C ILE A 103 -0.17 -12.13 6.64
N GLN A 104 0.07 -12.71 5.47
CA GLN A 104 0.59 -14.08 5.39
C GLN A 104 1.51 -14.27 4.18
N ASN A 105 2.59 -15.05 4.35
CA ASN A 105 3.52 -15.39 3.28
C ASN A 105 4.05 -14.14 2.56
N VAL A 106 4.53 -13.18 3.34
CA VAL A 106 5.20 -11.98 2.81
C VAL A 106 6.70 -12.16 3.05
N ASP A 107 7.52 -11.84 2.05
CA ASP A 107 8.97 -11.92 2.22
C ASP A 107 9.48 -10.75 3.07
N VAL A 108 9.52 -9.56 2.48
CA VAL A 108 9.95 -8.31 3.12
C VAL A 108 8.83 -7.28 3.08
N MET A 109 8.57 -6.65 4.22
CA MET A 109 7.69 -5.49 4.33
C MET A 109 8.32 -4.43 5.22
N LEU A 110 8.86 -3.37 4.63
CA LEU A 110 9.59 -2.36 5.40
C LEU A 110 9.25 -0.93 4.98
N VAL A 111 9.46 0.00 5.90
CA VAL A 111 9.70 1.41 5.59
C VAL A 111 11.16 1.69 5.90
N LYS A 112 11.91 2.18 4.90
CA LYS A 112 13.37 2.27 5.00
C LYS A 112 13.81 3.49 5.79
N ASP A 113 13.33 4.65 5.36
CA ASP A 113 13.65 5.97 5.88
C ASP A 113 12.37 6.83 5.92
N LEU A 114 12.51 8.13 6.14
CA LEU A 114 11.39 9.07 6.00
C LEU A 114 10.83 9.00 4.56
N SER A 115 9.61 8.51 4.41
CA SER A 115 8.95 8.34 3.11
C SER A 115 7.66 9.13 3.03
N THR A 116 7.31 9.58 1.82
CA THR A 116 6.02 10.18 1.48
C THR A 116 5.05 9.17 0.85
N PHE A 117 5.46 7.90 0.72
CA PHE A 117 4.64 6.79 0.22
C PHE A 117 4.05 7.09 -1.17
N GLY A 118 4.91 7.50 -2.11
CA GLY A 118 4.53 7.90 -3.47
C GLY A 118 3.94 9.30 -3.62
N ASN A 119 3.60 10.01 -2.54
CA ASN A 119 3.10 11.38 -2.63
C ASN A 119 4.24 12.34 -3.00
N GLY A 120 4.02 13.19 -4.00
CA GLY A 120 5.04 14.08 -4.54
C GLY A 120 5.96 13.39 -5.55
N VAL A 121 5.66 12.16 -5.98
CA VAL A 121 6.35 11.55 -7.13
C VAL A 121 6.01 12.35 -8.39
N LYS A 122 7.05 12.68 -9.15
CA LYS A 122 6.92 13.40 -10.41
C LYS A 122 6.60 12.43 -11.56
N VAL A 123 5.53 12.71 -12.30
CA VAL A 123 5.05 11.90 -13.43
C VAL A 123 5.09 12.73 -14.70
N SER A 124 5.85 12.27 -15.70
CA SER A 124 6.05 13.00 -16.95
C SER A 124 4.93 12.70 -17.96
N VAL A 125 3.79 13.37 -17.84
CA VAL A 125 2.67 13.20 -18.79
C VAL A 125 2.85 14.05 -20.04
N LEU A 126 2.25 13.63 -21.15
CA LEU A 126 2.16 14.36 -22.44
C LEU A 126 3.48 14.61 -23.18
N ASN A 127 4.61 14.36 -22.53
CA ASN A 127 5.92 14.41 -23.13
C ASN A 127 6.84 13.43 -22.40
N GLU A 128 7.29 12.39 -23.08
CA GLU A 128 8.23 11.39 -22.54
C GLU A 128 9.57 11.99 -22.11
N THR A 129 9.94 13.14 -22.68
CA THR A 129 11.16 13.88 -22.29
C THR A 129 10.93 14.87 -21.14
N GLY A 130 9.69 14.95 -20.62
CA GLY A 130 9.33 15.76 -19.46
C GLY A 130 8.86 17.18 -19.77
N GLY A 131 8.73 17.98 -18.71
CA GLY A 131 8.34 19.39 -18.77
C GLY A 131 6.84 19.62 -18.66
N ARG A 132 6.00 18.60 -18.85
CA ARG A 132 4.55 18.63 -18.53
C ARG A 132 4.25 17.79 -17.29
N ASP A 133 5.16 17.85 -16.34
CA ASP A 133 5.16 16.96 -15.19
C ASP A 133 3.97 17.25 -14.26
N VAL A 134 3.41 16.20 -13.66
CA VAL A 134 2.41 16.29 -12.60
C VAL A 134 2.92 15.52 -11.40
N TYR A 135 2.83 16.13 -10.22
CA TYR A 135 3.19 15.46 -8.98
C TYR A 135 1.98 14.69 -8.45
N ILE A 136 2.10 13.37 -8.31
CA ILE A 136 0.99 12.53 -7.86
C ILE A 136 0.84 12.59 -6.34
N HIS A 137 -0.39 12.61 -5.87
CA HIS A 137 -0.70 12.61 -4.43
C HIS A 137 -2.12 12.08 -4.20
N ASN A 138 -2.43 11.69 -2.97
CA ASN A 138 -3.73 11.09 -2.59
C ASN A 138 -4.98 11.95 -2.92
N LYS A 139 -4.80 13.26 -3.13
CA LYS A 139 -5.89 14.21 -3.44
C LYS A 139 -5.87 14.68 -4.90
N LEU A 140 -5.06 14.05 -5.75
CA LEU A 140 -4.95 14.47 -7.15
C LEU A 140 -6.29 14.26 -7.85
N SER A 141 -6.76 15.31 -8.54
CA SER A 141 -7.95 15.28 -9.37
C SER A 141 -7.58 15.57 -10.82
N ALA A 142 -8.43 15.15 -11.76
CA ALA A 142 -8.25 15.42 -13.18
C ALA A 142 -8.14 16.93 -13.46
N HIS A 143 -8.99 17.74 -12.82
CA HIS A 143 -8.95 19.19 -12.94
C HIS A 143 -7.63 19.79 -12.45
N PHE A 144 -7.15 19.35 -11.29
CA PHE A 144 -5.87 19.81 -10.75
C PHE A 144 -4.72 19.45 -11.70
N ALA A 145 -4.65 18.19 -12.14
CA ALA A 145 -3.62 17.72 -13.05
C ALA A 145 -3.67 18.44 -14.42
N TYR A 146 -4.86 18.71 -14.94
CA TYR A 146 -5.07 19.41 -16.20
C TYR A 146 -4.56 20.86 -16.12
N ILE A 147 -4.94 21.58 -15.05
CA ILE A 147 -4.46 22.95 -14.82
C ILE A 147 -2.94 22.95 -14.67
N TYR A 148 -2.41 22.03 -13.85
CA TYR A 148 -0.98 21.93 -13.57
C TYR A 148 -0.14 21.62 -14.82
N SER A 149 -0.59 20.71 -15.67
CA SER A 149 0.16 20.26 -16.86
C SER A 149 0.03 21.20 -18.08
N LEU A 150 -1.10 21.89 -18.26
CA LEU A 150 -1.35 22.71 -19.45
C LEU A 150 -1.18 24.22 -19.24
N TYR A 151 -1.42 24.76 -18.04
CA TYR A 151 -1.36 26.20 -17.77
C TYR A 151 0.04 26.64 -17.31
N ARG A 152 1.10 25.97 -17.78
CA ARG A 152 2.50 26.17 -17.40
C ARG A 152 3.03 27.59 -17.65
N HIS A 153 2.42 28.29 -18.60
CA HIS A 153 2.71 29.69 -18.91
C HIS A 153 2.30 30.67 -17.78
N ARG A 154 1.68 30.16 -16.70
CA ARG A 154 1.31 30.92 -15.49
C ARG A 154 2.20 30.51 -14.32
N PRO A 155 3.45 30.99 -14.22
CA PRO A 155 4.44 30.49 -13.25
C PRO A 155 3.96 30.61 -11.80
N LEU A 156 3.38 31.76 -11.43
CA LEU A 156 2.85 31.98 -10.07
C LEU A 156 1.75 30.99 -9.69
N LEU A 157 0.92 30.55 -10.64
CA LEU A 157 -0.11 29.53 -10.39
C LEU A 157 0.55 28.17 -10.10
N ILE A 158 1.51 27.77 -10.94
CA ILE A 158 2.22 26.50 -10.82
C ILE A 158 3.02 26.43 -9.52
N GLU A 159 3.72 27.51 -9.15
CA GLU A 159 4.46 27.63 -7.89
C GLU A 159 3.53 27.46 -6.67
N ASN A 160 2.38 28.15 -6.66
CA ASN A 160 1.41 28.03 -5.57
C ASN A 160 0.81 26.62 -5.48
N MET A 161 0.48 26.01 -6.62
CA MET A 161 -0.01 24.63 -6.66
C MET A 161 1.06 23.65 -6.16
N TYR A 162 2.32 23.82 -6.56
CA TYR A 162 3.43 23.01 -6.07
C TYR A 162 3.63 23.14 -4.56
N ALA A 163 3.60 24.37 -4.02
CA ALA A 163 3.68 24.61 -2.58
C ALA A 163 2.51 23.97 -1.79
N MET A 164 1.34 23.77 -2.40
CA MET A 164 0.25 22.99 -1.79
C MET A 164 0.59 21.50 -1.72
N ILE A 165 1.18 20.95 -2.79
CA ILE A 165 1.60 19.55 -2.87
C ILE A 165 2.74 19.29 -1.87
N GLU A 166 3.75 20.15 -1.83
CA GLU A 166 4.89 20.02 -0.90
C GLU A 166 4.42 20.03 0.56
N ARG A 167 3.55 20.98 0.93
CA ARG A 167 2.94 21.01 2.28
C ARG A 167 2.15 19.74 2.59
N TYR A 168 1.45 19.17 1.60
CA TYR A 168 0.76 17.90 1.78
C TYR A 168 1.76 16.75 2.00
N CYS A 169 2.80 16.65 1.17
CA CYS A 169 3.80 15.60 1.28
C CYS A 169 4.52 15.63 2.64
N ASN A 170 4.99 16.82 3.06
CA ASN A 170 5.68 16.99 4.34
C ASN A 170 4.77 16.69 5.55
N LYS A 171 3.47 16.97 5.44
CA LYS A 171 2.50 16.65 6.50
C LYS A 171 2.29 15.15 6.70
N TYR A 172 2.38 14.36 5.63
CA TYR A 172 2.12 12.92 5.64
C TYR A 172 3.39 12.07 5.48
N ALA A 173 4.57 12.70 5.43
CA ALA A 173 5.85 12.03 5.49
C ALA A 173 6.00 11.32 6.84
N SER A 174 6.45 10.08 6.82
CA SER A 174 6.61 9.25 8.01
C SER A 174 7.72 8.23 7.80
N ASP A 175 8.45 7.92 8.86
CA ASP A 175 9.37 6.78 8.95
C ASP A 175 8.64 5.46 9.27
N LYS A 176 7.32 5.54 9.53
CA LYS A 176 6.44 4.42 9.84
C LYS A 176 5.27 4.33 8.87
N GLY A 177 5.12 3.18 8.24
CA GLY A 177 4.04 2.89 7.29
C GLY A 177 2.76 2.45 8.01
N ILE A 178 1.63 2.51 7.31
CA ILE A 178 0.32 2.18 7.86
C ILE A 178 -0.29 1.01 7.08
N VAL A 179 -0.79 0.02 7.81
CA VAL A 179 -1.74 -0.96 7.29
C VAL A 179 -3.09 -0.71 7.94
N GLY A 180 -4.04 -0.19 7.16
CA GLY A 180 -5.37 0.12 7.64
C GLY A 180 -6.13 -1.14 8.07
N GLU A 181 -7.05 -0.97 9.01
CA GLU A 181 -7.89 -2.03 9.58
C GLU A 181 -8.53 -2.93 8.52
N SER A 182 -8.69 -4.21 8.85
CA SER A 182 -9.35 -5.21 8.00
C SER A 182 -8.69 -5.42 6.63
N SER A 183 -7.41 -5.09 6.48
CA SER A 183 -6.66 -5.30 5.23
C SER A 183 -6.12 -6.72 5.14
N THR A 184 -6.02 -7.22 3.91
CA THR A 184 -5.46 -8.54 3.59
C THR A 184 -4.24 -8.37 2.70
N ILE A 185 -3.09 -8.89 3.12
CA ILE A 185 -1.82 -8.86 2.39
C ILE A 185 -1.26 -10.29 2.38
N VAL A 186 -1.43 -11.00 1.27
CA VAL A 186 -1.14 -12.43 1.21
C VAL A 186 -0.30 -12.77 -0.01
N ASN A 187 0.72 -13.61 0.19
CA ASN A 187 1.62 -14.11 -0.86
C ASN A 187 2.28 -12.95 -1.64
N VAL A 188 2.86 -11.97 -0.94
CA VAL A 188 3.49 -10.80 -1.56
C VAL A 188 5.01 -10.93 -1.53
N GLY A 189 5.65 -10.70 -2.69
CA GLY A 189 7.09 -10.86 -2.86
C GLY A 189 7.92 -9.75 -2.22
N TYR A 190 7.53 -8.48 -2.34
CA TYR A 190 8.31 -7.38 -1.78
C TYR A 190 7.44 -6.15 -1.54
N ILE A 191 7.56 -5.53 -0.37
CA ILE A 191 6.88 -4.29 -0.01
C ILE A 191 7.91 -3.33 0.61
N GLU A 192 8.09 -2.16 0.00
CA GLU A 192 8.96 -1.10 0.49
C GLU A 192 8.24 0.26 0.40
N ASP A 193 8.14 0.96 1.53
CA ASP A 193 7.61 2.32 1.59
C ASP A 193 6.17 2.43 1.04
N VAL A 194 5.29 1.51 1.46
CA VAL A 194 3.88 1.48 1.01
C VAL A 194 2.89 1.67 2.15
N ASN A 195 1.93 2.57 1.94
CA ASN A 195 0.76 2.73 2.81
C ASN A 195 -0.46 2.00 2.26
N PHE A 196 -1.16 1.29 3.14
CA PHE A 196 -2.39 0.57 2.82
C PHE A 196 -3.56 1.18 3.58
N GLY A 197 -4.56 1.67 2.86
CA GLY A 197 -5.83 2.10 3.43
C GLY A 197 -6.62 0.92 4.00
N THR A 198 -7.67 1.19 4.77
CA THR A 198 -8.49 0.14 5.38
C THR A 198 -9.13 -0.78 4.33
N HIS A 199 -9.33 -2.05 4.66
CA HIS A 199 -9.97 -3.04 3.78
C HIS A 199 -9.24 -3.26 2.43
N SER A 200 -7.94 -2.94 2.36
CA SER A 200 -7.12 -3.21 1.17
C SER A 200 -7.00 -4.72 0.94
N LYS A 201 -7.02 -5.17 -0.30
CA LYS A 201 -6.87 -6.60 -0.66
C LYS A 201 -5.71 -6.80 -1.61
N ILE A 202 -4.56 -7.17 -1.07
CA ILE A 202 -3.31 -7.40 -1.78
C ILE A 202 -3.03 -8.89 -1.78
N MET A 203 -3.08 -9.53 -2.94
CA MET A 203 -3.01 -10.99 -3.05
C MET A 203 -2.14 -11.39 -4.25
N GLY A 204 -0.92 -11.85 -3.98
CA GLY A 204 -0.01 -12.35 -5.01
C GLY A 204 0.80 -11.28 -5.75
N ALA A 205 0.87 -10.05 -5.25
CA ALA A 205 1.70 -9.01 -5.84
C ALA A 205 3.19 -9.40 -5.75
N MET A 206 3.96 -9.15 -6.80
CA MET A 206 5.39 -9.47 -6.80
C MET A 206 6.21 -8.37 -6.14
N MET A 207 5.86 -7.10 -6.40
CA MET A 207 6.56 -5.95 -5.84
C MET A 207 5.62 -4.75 -5.73
N LEU A 208 5.61 -4.13 -4.56
CA LEU A 208 4.99 -2.82 -4.32
C LEU A 208 6.03 -1.90 -3.68
N LYS A 209 6.40 -0.83 -4.37
CA LYS A 209 7.44 0.08 -3.91
C LYS A 209 7.01 1.53 -4.00
N ASN A 210 7.25 2.29 -2.93
CA ASN A 210 7.02 3.72 -2.82
C ASN A 210 5.61 4.15 -3.29
N GLY A 211 4.58 3.85 -2.50
CA GLY A 211 3.22 4.16 -2.94
C GLY A 211 2.15 4.15 -1.88
N THR A 212 0.97 4.65 -2.24
CA THR A 212 -0.21 4.65 -1.38
C THR A 212 -1.38 3.95 -2.05
N ILE A 213 -2.02 3.04 -1.31
CA ILE A 213 -3.26 2.37 -1.69
C ILE A 213 -4.41 2.98 -0.88
N ASN A 214 -5.16 3.90 -1.47
CA ASN A 214 -6.29 4.59 -0.83
C ASN A 214 -7.55 3.73 -0.84
N SER A 215 -7.57 2.72 0.02
CA SER A 215 -8.71 1.80 0.20
C SER A 215 -9.60 2.18 1.38
N ASN A 216 -10.89 1.83 1.29
CA ASN A 216 -11.82 1.92 2.41
C ASN A 216 -12.87 0.80 2.41
N LYS A 217 -13.67 0.71 3.48
CA LYS A 217 -14.70 -0.33 3.67
C LYS A 217 -15.72 -0.40 2.52
N TYR A 218 -16.13 0.73 1.97
CA TYR A 218 -17.19 0.82 0.95
C TYR A 218 -16.64 0.65 -0.46
N ALA A 219 -15.37 1.01 -0.68
CA ALA A 219 -14.71 1.02 -1.98
C ALA A 219 -13.28 0.43 -1.85
N PRO A 220 -13.17 -0.89 -1.61
CA PRO A 220 -11.88 -1.52 -1.34
C PRO A 220 -11.03 -1.62 -2.60
N VAL A 221 -9.73 -1.36 -2.46
CA VAL A 221 -8.76 -1.54 -3.56
C VAL A 221 -8.29 -2.99 -3.61
N LYS A 222 -8.14 -3.52 -4.82
CA LYS A 222 -7.60 -4.86 -5.06
C LYS A 222 -6.31 -4.80 -5.86
N VAL A 223 -5.27 -5.42 -5.33
CA VAL A 223 -4.03 -5.67 -6.06
C VAL A 223 -3.81 -7.18 -6.15
N GLY A 224 -3.81 -7.69 -7.38
CA GLY A 224 -3.83 -9.12 -7.67
C GLY A 224 -2.47 -9.72 -7.95
N ARG A 225 -2.51 -10.94 -8.50
CA ARG A 225 -1.33 -11.76 -8.76
C ARG A 225 -0.41 -11.17 -9.82
N ASN A 226 0.90 -11.38 -9.62
CA ASN A 226 1.98 -11.03 -10.54
C ASN A 226 2.12 -9.53 -10.82
N VAL A 227 1.48 -8.69 -10.02
CA VAL A 227 1.52 -7.24 -10.19
C VAL A 227 2.84 -6.67 -9.67
N ILE A 228 3.42 -5.73 -10.44
CA ILE A 228 4.64 -5.00 -10.11
C ILE A 228 4.31 -3.50 -10.19
N VAL A 229 4.47 -2.78 -9.08
CA VAL A 229 4.12 -1.36 -9.00
C VAL A 229 5.22 -0.60 -8.27
N GLU A 230 5.75 0.43 -8.91
CA GLU A 230 6.75 1.34 -8.34
C GLU A 230 6.30 2.80 -8.51
N ASP A 231 6.47 3.61 -7.47
CA ASP A 231 6.16 5.05 -7.47
C ASP A 231 4.69 5.34 -7.84
N PHE A 232 3.76 5.08 -6.92
CA PHE A 232 2.34 5.03 -7.30
C PHE A 232 1.35 5.55 -6.27
N ILE A 233 0.17 5.92 -6.77
CA ILE A 233 -1.02 6.14 -5.95
C ILE A 233 -2.17 5.37 -6.60
N ILE A 234 -2.82 4.46 -5.86
CA ILE A 234 -4.02 3.75 -6.31
C ILE A 234 -5.21 4.17 -5.45
N SER A 235 -6.26 4.65 -6.10
CA SER A 235 -7.45 5.20 -5.43
C SER A 235 -8.55 4.17 -5.25
N SER A 236 -9.52 4.52 -4.41
CA SER A 236 -10.63 3.66 -3.97
C SER A 236 -11.38 2.98 -5.11
N ASP A 237 -11.85 1.75 -4.87
CA ASP A 237 -12.55 0.86 -5.83
C ASP A 237 -11.72 0.39 -7.04
N SER A 238 -10.43 0.72 -7.10
CA SER A 238 -9.59 0.31 -8.23
C SER A 238 -9.06 -1.11 -8.10
N ARG A 239 -8.78 -1.71 -9.27
CA ARG A 239 -8.28 -3.08 -9.41
C ARG A 239 -7.06 -3.10 -10.30
N VAL A 240 -5.92 -3.45 -9.75
CA VAL A 240 -4.67 -3.67 -10.50
C VAL A 240 -4.35 -5.15 -10.37
N GLU A 241 -4.52 -5.94 -11.43
CA GLU A 241 -4.52 -7.40 -11.33
C GLU A 241 -3.84 -8.07 -12.52
N SER A 242 -3.68 -9.39 -12.46
CA SER A 242 -3.29 -10.23 -13.60
C SER A 242 -2.03 -9.75 -14.33
N GLY A 243 -0.94 -9.55 -13.58
CA GLY A 243 0.37 -9.23 -14.16
C GLY A 243 0.58 -7.79 -14.63
N ALA A 244 -0.30 -6.85 -14.25
CA ALA A 244 -0.10 -5.44 -14.59
C ALA A 244 1.21 -4.87 -14.01
N ILE A 245 1.91 -4.06 -14.80
CA ILE A 245 3.20 -3.45 -14.45
C ILE A 245 3.06 -1.94 -14.53
N LEU A 246 3.23 -1.24 -13.41
CA LEU A 246 3.06 0.21 -13.34
C LEU A 246 4.31 0.88 -12.75
N LYS A 247 4.75 1.98 -13.37
CA LYS A 247 5.86 2.79 -12.87
C LYS A 247 5.53 4.27 -12.93
N ARG A 248 5.62 5.01 -11.82
CA ARG A 248 5.28 6.45 -11.77
C ARG A 248 3.87 6.70 -12.29
N CYS A 249 2.88 6.05 -11.66
CA CYS A 249 1.50 6.08 -12.13
C CYS A 249 0.51 6.55 -11.07
N PHE A 250 -0.46 7.36 -11.49
CA PHE A 250 -1.66 7.62 -10.70
C PHE A 250 -2.82 6.78 -11.23
N VAL A 251 -3.42 5.96 -10.37
CA VAL A 251 -4.62 5.19 -10.66
C VAL A 251 -5.76 5.79 -9.85
N GLY A 252 -6.66 6.48 -10.55
CA GLY A 252 -7.84 7.14 -10.01
C GLY A 252 -8.88 6.15 -9.50
N GLN A 253 -10.06 6.66 -9.14
CA GLN A 253 -11.10 5.83 -8.53
C GLN A 253 -11.76 4.89 -9.55
N ALA A 254 -12.14 3.70 -9.12
CA ALA A 254 -12.82 2.70 -9.95
C ALA A 254 -12.09 2.37 -11.27
N CYS A 255 -10.76 2.47 -11.28
CA CYS A 255 -9.95 2.10 -12.43
C CYS A 255 -9.66 0.61 -12.45
N VAL A 256 -9.54 0.03 -13.64
CA VAL A 256 -9.22 -1.40 -13.82
C VAL A 256 -8.03 -1.55 -14.75
N LEU A 257 -6.87 -1.91 -14.21
CA LEU A 257 -5.65 -2.20 -14.98
C LEU A 257 -5.32 -3.69 -14.82
N LYS A 258 -5.44 -4.47 -15.89
CA LYS A 258 -5.28 -5.93 -15.79
C LYS A 258 -4.74 -6.56 -17.06
N GLN A 259 -4.53 -7.88 -17.03
CA GLN A 259 -4.12 -8.69 -18.19
C GLN A 259 -2.80 -8.19 -18.80
N ASN A 260 -1.76 -8.14 -17.98
CA ASN A 260 -0.41 -7.70 -18.35
C ASN A 260 -0.33 -6.29 -18.95
N TYR A 261 -1.29 -5.42 -18.62
CA TYR A 261 -1.23 -4.01 -19.02
C TYR A 261 0.00 -3.34 -18.38
N SER A 262 0.81 -2.68 -19.21
CA SER A 262 1.97 -1.93 -18.76
C SER A 262 1.69 -0.43 -18.81
N ALA A 263 2.09 0.30 -17.79
CA ALA A 263 2.03 1.75 -17.81
C ALA A 263 3.24 2.39 -17.15
N SER A 264 3.78 3.43 -17.79
CA SER A 264 4.82 4.28 -17.23
C SER A 264 4.47 5.75 -17.38
N ASP A 265 4.82 6.55 -16.37
CA ASP A 265 4.63 8.00 -16.36
C ASP A 265 3.19 8.43 -16.72
N SER A 266 2.19 7.69 -16.25
CA SER A 266 0.81 7.82 -16.74
C SER A 266 -0.20 8.10 -15.62
N LEU A 267 -1.19 8.93 -15.91
CA LEU A 267 -2.29 9.28 -15.03
C LEU A 267 -3.58 8.70 -15.59
N PHE A 268 -4.19 7.76 -14.87
CA PHE A 268 -5.51 7.21 -15.17
C PHE A 268 -6.51 7.83 -14.21
N PHE A 269 -7.40 8.69 -14.67
CA PHE A 269 -8.48 9.24 -13.85
C PHE A 269 -9.69 8.31 -13.83
N SER A 270 -10.72 8.72 -13.10
CA SER A 270 -11.85 7.89 -12.67
C SER A 270 -12.43 7.00 -13.77
N ASN A 271 -12.78 5.76 -13.44
CA ASN A 271 -13.44 4.81 -14.34
C ASN A 271 -12.64 4.43 -15.61
N SER A 272 -11.33 4.69 -15.63
CA SER A 272 -10.46 4.27 -16.74
C SER A 272 -10.16 2.77 -16.68
N GLN A 273 -9.98 2.15 -17.85
CA GLN A 273 -9.65 0.73 -17.96
C GLN A 273 -8.49 0.50 -18.92
N GLY A 274 -7.55 -0.34 -18.53
CA GLY A 274 -6.40 -0.73 -19.34
C GLY A 274 -6.23 -2.25 -19.30
N MET A 275 -6.29 -2.89 -20.48
CA MET A 275 -6.08 -4.33 -20.62
C MET A 275 -5.21 -4.64 -21.83
N ASN A 276 -4.29 -5.61 -21.69
CA ASN A 276 -3.44 -6.18 -22.74
C ASN A 276 -2.46 -5.23 -23.47
N GLY A 277 -2.65 -3.92 -23.44
CA GLY A 277 -1.82 -2.92 -24.11
C GLY A 277 -0.81 -2.20 -23.20
N GLU A 278 -0.31 -1.05 -23.69
CA GLU A 278 0.71 -0.25 -23.03
C GLU A 278 0.36 1.25 -23.02
N ALA A 279 0.78 1.96 -21.97
CA ALA A 279 0.74 3.41 -21.86
C ALA A 279 2.07 4.01 -21.40
N SER A 280 2.54 5.05 -22.08
CA SER A 280 3.72 5.84 -21.71
C SER A 280 3.40 7.33 -21.76
N ALA A 281 3.69 8.06 -20.69
CA ALA A 281 3.45 9.51 -20.61
C ALA A 281 1.98 9.91 -20.90
N VAL A 282 0.99 9.11 -20.47
CA VAL A 282 -0.41 9.32 -20.82
C VAL A 282 -1.15 10.15 -19.77
N PHE A 283 -1.92 11.13 -20.23
CA PHE A 283 -2.98 11.77 -19.44
C PHE A 283 -4.31 11.17 -19.85
N ALA A 284 -4.74 10.11 -19.16
CA ALA A 284 -6.01 9.46 -19.36
C ALA A 284 -7.07 10.13 -18.48
N GLY A 285 -7.87 11.00 -19.08
CA GLY A 285 -9.06 11.58 -18.47
C GLY A 285 -10.07 10.50 -18.07
N PRO A 286 -11.11 10.86 -17.30
CA PRO A 286 -12.10 9.90 -16.84
C PRO A 286 -12.70 9.10 -18.01
N PHE A 287 -12.94 7.80 -17.78
CA PHE A 287 -13.47 6.88 -18.79
C PHE A 287 -12.56 6.66 -20.02
N THR A 288 -11.25 6.74 -19.85
CA THR A 288 -10.30 6.27 -20.88
C THR A 288 -10.18 4.75 -20.82
N VAL A 289 -10.58 4.08 -21.89
CA VAL A 289 -10.69 2.62 -21.97
C VAL A 289 -9.88 2.09 -23.13
N THR A 290 -9.02 1.12 -22.84
CA THR A 290 -8.30 0.31 -23.82
C THR A 290 -8.34 -1.18 -23.44
N HIS A 291 -8.79 -2.03 -24.36
CA HIS A 291 -8.87 -3.48 -24.15
C HIS A 291 -7.96 -4.31 -25.05
N HIS A 292 -7.59 -3.77 -26.21
CA HIS A 292 -6.88 -4.51 -27.24
C HIS A 292 -5.37 -4.51 -27.02
N LYS A 293 -4.77 -5.69 -27.21
CA LYS A 293 -3.33 -5.93 -27.06
C LYS A 293 -2.46 -5.02 -27.93
N SER A 294 -2.95 -4.65 -29.11
CA SER A 294 -2.23 -3.79 -30.06
C SER A 294 -2.29 -2.30 -29.71
N THR A 295 -2.90 -1.92 -28.58
CA THR A 295 -3.00 -0.51 -28.19
C THR A 295 -1.73 -0.06 -27.49
N LEU A 296 -1.14 1.00 -28.04
CA LEU A 296 -0.02 1.73 -27.45
C LEU A 296 -0.42 3.21 -27.36
N LEU A 297 -0.54 3.71 -26.13
CA LEU A 297 -0.84 5.11 -25.86
C LEU A 297 0.45 5.84 -25.46
N ILE A 298 0.86 6.83 -26.23
CA ILE A 298 2.11 7.57 -25.98
C ILE A 298 1.86 9.07 -25.98
N SER A 299 2.34 9.78 -24.95
CA SER A 299 2.37 11.24 -24.87
C SER A 299 1.03 11.92 -25.20
N GLY A 300 -0.08 11.23 -24.92
CA GLY A 300 -1.42 11.63 -25.34
C GLY A 300 -2.26 12.15 -24.17
N MET A 301 -3.10 13.16 -24.45
CA MET A 301 -4.20 13.55 -23.57
C MET A 301 -5.50 13.00 -24.14
N PHE A 302 -6.16 12.11 -23.40
CA PHE A 302 -7.44 11.52 -23.80
C PHE A 302 -8.51 12.06 -22.86
N SER A 303 -9.41 12.91 -23.36
CA SER A 303 -10.56 13.36 -22.56
C SER A 303 -11.56 12.23 -22.34
N PHE A 304 -11.72 11.38 -23.36
CA PHE A 304 -12.50 10.16 -23.40
C PHE A 304 -11.91 9.30 -24.53
N MET A 305 -11.81 8.00 -24.32
CA MET A 305 -11.38 7.04 -25.34
C MET A 305 -12.02 5.70 -25.03
N ASN A 306 -12.50 5.01 -26.07
CA ASN A 306 -12.97 3.65 -25.94
C ASN A 306 -12.45 2.85 -27.14
N ALA A 307 -11.40 2.06 -26.90
CA ALA A 307 -10.67 1.33 -27.91
C ALA A 307 -10.45 -0.13 -27.54
#